data_AF-A0A1V9YTU8-F1
#
_entry.id   AF-A0A1V9YTU8-F1
#
_cell.length_a   1.000
_cell.length_b   1.000
_cell.length_c   1.000
_cell.angle_alpha   90.00
_cell.angle_beta   90.00
_cell.angle_gamma   90.00
#
_symmetry.space_group_name_H-M   'P 1'
#
loop_
_entity.id
_entity.type
_entity.pdbx_description
1 polymer ?
#
loop_
_entity_poly.entity_id
_entity_poly.type
_entity_poly.pdbx_seq_one_letter_code
_entity_poly.pdbx_strand_id
1 'polypeptide(L)'
;MVLLQCTRWRIFILVAFIAILGLIYNYWIISQHIEEPRTLPPPRYLIPPKEVVLHNQTFQRDSTIPFDTLFDVSTKYTPKFPWAKRGIVMCLYDHVLPMGVGLLQELRSLGNFDPVQVYHCLPKELSQLSIDILLSDPLVEIIDVCSLLEATRLFKNTEAAEAFQNFWLKPLALLYSSFEEVMLVDVDDIFFENPSRLWQTQAYQSTGTLFFYDRVLNMPAFFNTDFNMTTNSGDIVATTYIHELFSIFPYKSMGMQPHRPSQQLLESFAWNGITAHEQDSSVVLIDKRRAGPNVLRAIYLLIAKFRFDDICYSWGDKETFWLAFELSGQPYQFSNWSCSVVNRIDDMDKHPETLCGSLAQFWPEPEESNISTLFFINGQSIINPFPSTFEHTIFWDIRFEILTESIPEFITPRKIRTPVHDDLGDLDQTCLLNAGKVPLTREHRFRIQERIKWGIEIAEQIQDVFDDPTSQGMMILGIVVLIAFSLPILCFY
;
A
#
# COMPACT_ATOMS: atom_id res chain seq x y z
N MET A 1 18.08 -33.74 64.07
CA MET A 1 16.95 -32.83 63.70
C MET A 1 17.33 -31.36 63.61
N VAL A 2 18.32 -30.84 64.37
CA VAL A 2 18.68 -29.40 64.32
C VAL A 2 19.50 -29.00 63.07
N LEU A 3 20.30 -29.90 62.50
CA LEU A 3 21.11 -29.62 61.30
C LEU A 3 20.29 -29.47 60.01
N LEU A 4 19.17 -30.19 59.83
CA LEU A 4 18.32 -30.10 58.63
C LEU A 4 17.50 -28.81 58.54
N GLN A 5 17.16 -28.18 59.68
CA GLN A 5 16.43 -26.91 59.69
C GLN A 5 17.33 -25.74 59.26
N CYS A 6 18.63 -25.81 59.56
CA CYS A 6 19.59 -24.75 59.23
C CYS A 6 19.90 -24.68 57.72
N THR A 7 19.96 -25.84 57.05
CA THR A 7 20.14 -25.92 55.58
C THR A 7 18.90 -25.44 54.82
N ARG A 8 17.69 -25.78 55.29
CA ARG A 8 16.44 -25.27 54.71
C ARG A 8 16.32 -23.75 54.81
N TRP A 9 16.75 -23.15 55.92
CA TRP A 9 16.73 -21.71 56.11
C TRP A 9 17.73 -20.98 55.20
N ARG A 10 18.92 -21.55 54.99
CA ARG A 10 19.93 -21.01 54.05
C ARG A 10 19.48 -21.09 52.59
N ILE A 11 18.82 -22.19 52.19
CA ILE A 11 18.25 -22.34 50.85
C ILE A 11 17.11 -21.33 50.65
N PHE A 12 16.25 -21.13 51.66
CA PHE A 12 15.19 -20.13 51.60
C PHE A 12 15.73 -18.70 51.43
N ILE A 13 16.78 -18.33 52.16
CA ILE A 13 17.46 -17.02 52.00
C ILE A 13 18.03 -16.88 50.58
N LEU A 14 18.69 -17.92 50.05
CA LEU A 14 19.29 -17.87 48.73
C LEU A 14 18.22 -17.71 47.64
N VAL A 15 17.11 -18.43 47.73
CA VAL A 15 15.98 -18.31 46.79
C VAL A 15 15.32 -16.94 46.89
N ALA A 16 15.12 -16.42 48.11
CA ALA A 16 14.59 -15.08 48.31
C ALA A 16 15.52 -13.99 47.75
N PHE A 17 16.84 -14.16 47.92
CA PHE A 17 17.84 -13.23 47.38
C PHE A 17 17.86 -13.25 45.84
N ILE A 18 17.80 -14.43 45.22
CA ILE A 18 17.72 -14.56 43.75
C ILE A 18 16.41 -13.96 43.23
N ALA A 19 15.28 -14.18 43.92
CA ALA A 19 13.99 -13.58 43.54
C ALA A 19 14.02 -12.05 43.65
N ILE A 20 14.65 -11.49 44.69
CA ILE A 20 14.83 -10.05 44.83
C ILE A 20 15.75 -9.50 43.74
N LEU A 21 16.85 -10.18 43.41
CA LEU A 21 17.72 -9.79 42.29
C LEU A 21 16.97 -9.84 40.95
N GLY A 22 16.12 -10.84 40.74
CA GLY A 22 15.25 -10.92 39.56
C GLY A 22 14.23 -9.78 39.50
N LEU A 23 13.63 -9.40 40.63
CA LEU A 23 12.72 -8.25 40.72
C LEU A 23 13.45 -6.91 40.50
N ILE A 24 14.66 -6.75 41.06
CA ILE A 24 15.49 -5.55 40.86
C ILE A 24 15.94 -5.46 39.40
N TYR A 25 16.33 -6.59 38.78
CA TYR A 25 16.70 -6.62 37.38
C TYR A 25 15.50 -6.34 36.47
N ASN A 26 14.34 -6.94 36.73
CA ASN A 26 13.10 -6.61 36.00
C ASN A 26 12.71 -5.15 36.19
N TYR A 27 12.79 -4.62 37.42
CA TYR A 27 12.57 -3.20 37.68
C TYR A 27 13.58 -2.33 36.93
N TRP A 28 14.85 -2.74 36.89
CA TRP A 28 15.89 -2.02 36.16
C TRP A 28 15.63 -2.03 34.66
N ILE A 29 15.32 -3.18 34.06
CA ILE A 29 14.92 -3.30 32.65
C ILE A 29 13.68 -2.44 32.37
N ILE A 30 12.62 -2.58 33.15
CA ILE A 30 11.40 -1.76 33.01
C ILE A 30 11.72 -0.27 33.17
N SER A 31 12.63 0.09 34.09
CA SER A 31 13.04 1.49 34.31
C SER A 31 13.89 2.07 33.19
N GLN A 32 14.64 1.24 32.45
CA GLN A 32 15.32 1.64 31.21
C GLN A 32 14.31 1.83 30.06
N HIS A 33 13.13 1.20 30.15
CA HIS A 33 12.02 1.34 29.20
C HIS A 33 10.98 2.40 29.65
N ILE A 34 11.21 3.09 30.76
CA ILE A 34 10.48 4.34 31.04
C ILE A 34 11.10 5.38 30.10
N GLU A 35 10.55 5.44 28.89
CA GLU A 35 11.04 6.31 27.82
C GLU A 35 11.16 7.76 28.32
N GLU A 36 12.36 8.34 28.24
CA GLU A 36 12.44 9.79 28.08
C GLU A 36 11.61 10.15 26.84
N PRO A 37 10.80 11.22 26.86
CA PRO A 37 10.00 11.57 25.70
C PRO A 37 10.92 11.76 24.49
N ARG A 38 10.88 10.81 23.54
CA ARG A 38 11.66 10.91 22.30
C ARG A 38 11.27 12.20 21.60
N THR A 39 12.19 13.14 21.51
CA THR A 39 11.95 14.37 20.76
C THR A 39 12.03 14.03 19.28
N LEU A 40 10.87 14.03 18.60
CA LEU A 40 10.83 13.86 17.15
C LEU A 40 11.64 14.98 16.47
N PRO A 41 12.47 14.65 15.47
CA PRO A 41 13.15 15.67 14.69
C PRO A 41 12.11 16.58 14.01
N PRO A 42 12.40 17.88 13.85
CA PRO A 42 11.49 18.78 13.16
C PRO A 42 11.25 18.31 11.72
N PRO A 43 10.06 18.55 11.14
CA PRO A 43 9.77 18.17 9.76
C PRO A 43 10.76 18.83 8.80
N ARG A 44 11.27 18.06 7.83
CA ARG A 44 12.29 18.54 6.87
C ARG A 44 11.82 19.71 6.02
N TYR A 45 10.52 19.75 5.71
CA TYR A 45 9.91 20.77 4.88
C TYR A 45 8.85 21.51 5.68
N LEU A 46 8.97 22.83 5.67
CA LEU A 46 7.97 23.70 6.30
C LEU A 46 6.82 23.94 5.33
N ILE A 47 5.60 23.66 5.78
CA ILE A 47 4.40 24.00 5.04
C ILE A 47 4.19 25.51 5.17
N PRO A 48 4.08 26.26 4.06
CA PRO A 48 3.87 27.70 4.14
C PRO A 48 2.57 28.01 4.89
N PRO A 49 2.54 28.97 5.83
CA PRO A 49 1.35 29.24 6.66
C PRO A 49 0.09 29.52 5.85
N LYS A 50 0.22 30.14 4.67
CA LYS A 50 -0.90 30.37 3.75
C LYS A 50 -1.60 29.08 3.28
N GLU A 51 -0.85 28.00 3.12
CA GLU A 51 -1.34 26.68 2.72
C GLU A 51 -1.99 25.94 3.90
N VAL A 52 -2.04 26.54 5.09
CA VAL A 52 -2.83 26.06 6.23
C VAL A 52 -4.06 26.95 6.46
N VAL A 53 -4.02 28.20 6.00
CA VAL A 53 -5.02 29.25 6.29
C VAL A 53 -6.06 29.45 5.18
N LEU A 54 -5.78 29.05 3.92
CA LEU A 54 -6.71 29.13 2.77
C LEU A 54 -7.98 28.25 2.89
N HIS A 55 -8.20 27.64 4.04
CA HIS A 55 -9.10 26.51 4.27
C HIS A 55 -10.42 26.84 4.99
N ASN A 56 -10.75 28.14 5.13
CA ASN A 56 -11.98 28.61 5.77
C ASN A 56 -13.22 28.62 4.86
N GLN A 57 -13.16 28.05 3.67
CA GLN A 57 -14.33 27.91 2.79
C GLN A 57 -15.03 26.58 3.06
N THR A 58 -16.31 26.63 3.43
CA THR A 58 -17.13 25.43 3.61
C THR A 58 -17.52 24.88 2.24
N PHE A 59 -16.87 23.80 1.84
CA PHE A 59 -17.27 23.00 0.69
C PHE A 59 -18.45 22.11 1.08
N GLN A 60 -19.59 22.25 0.40
CA GLN A 60 -20.74 21.36 0.60
C GLN A 60 -20.55 20.12 -0.27
N ARG A 61 -20.27 18.99 0.39
CA ARG A 61 -20.08 17.69 -0.27
C ARG A 61 -21.40 17.15 -0.81
N ASP A 62 -21.33 16.43 -1.93
CA ASP A 62 -22.45 15.63 -2.41
C ASP A 62 -22.87 14.63 -1.32
N SER A 63 -24.13 14.65 -0.92
CA SER A 63 -24.64 13.83 0.19
C SER A 63 -24.87 12.36 -0.19
N THR A 64 -24.73 11.99 -1.47
CA THR A 64 -25.06 10.64 -1.98
C THR A 64 -23.86 9.69 -2.02
N ILE A 65 -22.65 10.24 -1.96
CA ILE A 65 -21.37 9.51 -2.05
C ILE A 65 -20.62 9.26 -0.72
N PRO A 66 -20.98 9.84 0.45
CA PRO A 66 -20.37 9.46 1.71
C PRO A 66 -20.60 7.99 2.01
N PHE A 67 -19.59 7.32 2.57
CA PHE A 67 -19.63 5.89 2.89
C PHE A 67 -20.86 5.50 3.72
N ASP A 68 -21.13 6.24 4.79
CA ASP A 68 -22.29 6.05 5.67
C ASP A 68 -23.62 6.06 4.88
N THR A 69 -23.75 6.96 3.90
CA THR A 69 -24.95 7.03 3.04
C THR A 69 -25.01 5.90 2.02
N LEU A 70 -23.87 5.54 1.41
CA LEU A 70 -23.82 4.48 0.40
C LEU A 70 -24.24 3.12 0.94
N PHE A 71 -23.83 2.83 2.17
CA PHE A 71 -23.98 1.52 2.83
C PHE A 71 -25.01 1.49 3.96
N ASP A 72 -25.66 2.62 4.24
CA ASP A 72 -26.66 2.77 5.29
C ASP A 72 -26.11 2.30 6.66
N VAL A 73 -25.02 2.97 7.07
CA VAL A 73 -24.32 2.79 8.35
C VAL A 73 -24.02 4.14 9.00
N SER A 74 -23.61 4.13 10.27
CA SER A 74 -23.21 5.34 11.00
C SER A 74 -21.89 5.08 11.71
N THR A 75 -20.81 5.63 11.18
CA THR A 75 -19.45 5.42 11.71
C THR A 75 -19.02 6.52 12.70
N LYS A 76 -19.80 7.60 12.82
CA LYS A 76 -19.53 8.78 13.67
C LYS A 76 -18.19 9.48 13.37
N TYR A 77 -17.54 9.13 12.26
CA TYR A 77 -16.31 9.74 11.82
C TYR A 77 -16.53 11.21 11.42
N THR A 78 -15.63 12.09 11.87
CA THR A 78 -15.62 13.50 11.51
C THR A 78 -14.25 13.82 10.89
N PRO A 79 -14.20 14.25 9.62
CA PRO A 79 -12.92 14.46 8.95
C PRO A 79 -12.17 15.67 9.50
N LYS A 80 -10.85 15.56 9.59
CA LYS A 80 -9.94 16.68 9.92
C LYS A 80 -10.00 17.80 8.88
N PHE A 81 -10.28 17.45 7.61
CA PHE A 81 -10.29 18.38 6.47
C PHE A 81 -11.68 18.48 5.81
N PRO A 82 -12.72 18.97 6.53
CA PRO A 82 -14.10 18.98 6.01
C PRO A 82 -14.26 19.89 4.78
N TRP A 83 -13.41 20.91 4.65
CA TRP A 83 -13.37 21.87 3.55
C TRP A 83 -12.69 21.33 2.28
N ALA A 84 -11.92 20.25 2.39
CA ALA A 84 -11.12 19.74 1.28
C ALA A 84 -12.00 18.96 0.29
N LYS A 85 -12.11 19.49 -0.93
CA LYS A 85 -12.76 18.78 -2.05
C LYS A 85 -11.90 17.61 -2.54
N ARG A 86 -10.58 17.78 -2.55
CA ARG A 86 -9.62 16.78 -3.04
C ARG A 86 -8.53 16.48 -2.01
N GLY A 87 -7.92 15.31 -2.12
CA GLY A 87 -6.79 14.92 -1.28
C GLY A 87 -6.16 13.61 -1.71
N ILE A 88 -5.06 13.28 -1.05
CA ILE A 88 -4.29 12.05 -1.25
C ILE A 88 -4.70 11.04 -0.19
N VAL A 89 -4.80 9.78 -0.58
CA VAL A 89 -5.09 8.66 0.31
C VAL A 89 -3.96 7.63 0.18
N MET A 90 -3.41 7.21 1.31
CA MET A 90 -2.37 6.17 1.37
C MET A 90 -2.69 5.19 2.49
N CYS A 91 -2.23 3.94 2.35
CA CYS A 91 -2.40 2.90 3.36
C CYS A 91 -1.04 2.57 3.98
N LEU A 92 -0.99 2.49 5.31
CA LEU A 92 0.26 2.30 6.05
C LEU A 92 0.09 1.29 7.20
N TYR A 93 1.18 0.57 7.45
CA TYR A 93 1.46 -0.19 8.65
C TYR A 93 2.95 0.00 9.00
N ASP A 94 3.37 -0.40 10.19
CA ASP A 94 4.69 -0.02 10.74
C ASP A 94 5.87 -0.34 9.79
N HIS A 95 5.86 -1.50 9.13
CA HIS A 95 6.97 -1.93 8.27
C HIS A 95 7.12 -1.11 6.98
N VAL A 96 6.06 -0.44 6.52
CA VAL A 96 6.12 0.44 5.33
C VAL A 96 6.13 1.92 5.70
N LEU A 97 6.04 2.24 6.99
CA LEU A 97 6.09 3.61 7.50
C LEU A 97 7.28 4.41 6.96
N PRO A 98 8.52 3.88 6.92
CA PRO A 98 9.64 4.69 6.47
C PRO A 98 9.52 5.18 5.03
N MET A 99 8.96 4.34 4.15
CA MET A 99 8.69 4.72 2.75
C MET A 99 7.57 5.76 2.67
N GLY A 100 6.49 5.59 3.45
CA GLY A 100 5.37 6.53 3.50
C GLY A 100 5.74 7.91 4.06
N VAL A 101 6.53 7.97 5.13
CA VAL A 101 7.05 9.24 5.66
C VAL A 101 8.01 9.89 4.66
N GLY A 102 8.85 9.09 3.99
CA GLY A 102 9.69 9.56 2.88
C GLY A 102 8.87 10.14 1.73
N LEU A 103 7.75 9.50 1.37
CA LEU A 103 6.82 9.98 0.35
C LEU A 103 6.16 11.30 0.75
N LEU A 104 5.69 11.44 1.99
CA LEU A 104 5.13 12.70 2.50
C LEU A 104 6.14 13.84 2.35
N GLN A 105 7.40 13.60 2.72
CA GLN A 105 8.48 14.58 2.58
C GLN A 105 8.74 14.92 1.11
N GLU A 106 8.73 13.93 0.22
CA GLU A 106 8.87 14.14 -1.22
C GLU A 106 7.75 15.01 -1.79
N LEU A 107 6.49 14.70 -1.47
CA LEU A 107 5.32 15.47 -1.88
C LEU A 107 5.49 16.95 -1.48
N ARG A 108 5.89 17.23 -0.23
CA ARG A 108 6.12 18.62 0.22
C ARG A 108 7.28 19.28 -0.54
N SER A 109 8.36 18.54 -0.81
CA SER A 109 9.50 19.05 -1.57
C SER A 109 9.14 19.43 -3.02
N LEU A 110 8.17 18.73 -3.61
CA LEU A 110 7.64 18.99 -4.94
C LEU A 110 6.56 20.10 -4.95
N GLY A 111 6.28 20.70 -3.79
CA GLY A 111 5.26 21.75 -3.64
C GLY A 111 3.82 21.22 -3.64
N ASN A 112 3.61 19.96 -3.27
CA ASN A 112 2.29 19.40 -3.05
C ASN A 112 1.86 19.63 -1.59
N PHE A 113 0.74 20.34 -1.43
CA PHE A 113 0.12 20.63 -0.13
C PHE A 113 -1.35 20.16 -0.10
N ASP A 114 -1.73 19.21 -0.95
CA ASP A 114 -3.03 18.56 -0.83
C ASP A 114 -3.07 17.81 0.53
N PRO A 115 -4.22 17.83 1.26
CA PRO A 115 -4.38 17.06 2.48
C PRO A 115 -4.23 15.56 2.23
N VAL A 116 -3.66 14.86 3.22
CA VAL A 116 -3.40 13.42 3.14
C VAL A 116 -4.20 12.69 4.20
N GLN A 117 -4.94 11.66 3.81
CA GLN A 117 -5.55 10.70 4.72
C GLN A 117 -4.77 9.39 4.68
N VAL A 118 -4.14 9.04 5.79
CA VAL A 118 -3.45 7.78 6.02
C VAL A 118 -4.44 6.79 6.62
N TYR A 119 -4.59 5.64 5.98
CA TYR A 119 -5.46 4.56 6.41
C TYR A 119 -4.65 3.40 6.97
N HIS A 120 -5.11 2.86 8.08
CA HIS A 120 -4.68 1.57 8.61
C HIS A 120 -5.90 0.78 9.08
N CYS A 121 -5.68 -0.48 9.45
CA CYS A 121 -6.71 -1.44 9.79
C CYS A 121 -6.37 -2.10 11.14
N LEU A 122 -7.12 -1.69 12.16
CA LEU A 122 -7.01 -2.12 13.55
C LEU A 122 -5.81 -1.49 14.29
N PRO A 123 -5.88 -1.38 15.63
CA PRO A 123 -4.88 -0.61 16.40
C PRO A 123 -3.47 -1.20 16.44
N LYS A 124 -3.27 -2.43 15.95
CA LYS A 124 -1.96 -3.10 15.97
C LYS A 124 -1.13 -2.87 14.72
N GLU A 125 -1.71 -2.33 13.65
CA GLU A 125 -0.95 -2.10 12.40
C GLU A 125 0.00 -0.90 12.49
N LEU A 126 -0.33 0.09 13.33
CA LEU A 126 0.49 1.28 13.55
C LEU A 126 0.74 1.49 15.04
N SER A 127 2.02 1.56 15.41
CA SER A 127 2.44 1.93 16.75
C SER A 127 2.15 3.41 17.06
N GLN A 128 2.11 3.76 18.35
CA GLN A 128 1.95 5.17 18.76
C GLN A 128 3.12 6.05 18.26
N LEU A 129 4.34 5.52 18.24
CA LEU A 129 5.50 6.22 17.70
C LEU A 129 5.31 6.54 16.21
N SER A 130 4.83 5.57 15.44
CA SER A 130 4.53 5.73 14.01
C SER A 130 3.45 6.80 13.77
N ILE A 131 2.40 6.80 14.60
CA ILE A 131 1.34 7.81 14.58
C ILE A 131 1.93 9.20 14.84
N ASP A 132 2.76 9.36 15.87
CA ASP A 132 3.35 10.64 16.23
C ASP A 132 4.28 11.18 15.11
N ILE A 133 5.06 10.30 14.47
CA ILE A 133 5.90 10.64 13.31
C ILE A 133 5.05 11.17 12.16
N LEU A 134 3.96 10.50 11.80
CA LEU A 134 3.06 10.91 10.72
C LEU A 134 2.37 12.25 11.02
N LEU A 135 1.93 12.45 12.26
CA LEU A 135 1.26 13.68 12.69
C LEU A 135 2.19 14.90 12.80
N SER A 136 3.50 14.71 12.62
CA SER A 136 4.44 15.83 12.44
C SER A 136 4.13 16.67 11.19
N ASP A 137 3.44 16.10 10.20
CA ASP A 137 2.86 16.84 9.07
C ASP A 137 1.42 17.31 9.44
N PRO A 138 1.17 18.63 9.57
CA PRO A 138 -0.14 19.16 9.94
C PRO A 138 -1.24 18.88 8.89
N LEU A 139 -0.89 18.55 7.65
CA LEU A 139 -1.81 18.20 6.56
C LEU A 139 -2.09 16.68 6.47
N VAL A 140 -1.66 15.90 7.47
CA VAL A 140 -1.98 14.47 7.59
C VAL A 140 -3.13 14.22 8.57
N GLU A 141 -4.03 13.30 8.22
CA GLU A 141 -5.03 12.71 9.09
C GLU A 141 -4.85 11.19 9.08
N ILE A 142 -4.94 10.53 10.24
CA ILE A 142 -4.79 9.07 10.35
C ILE A 142 -6.15 8.46 10.71
N ILE A 143 -6.56 7.41 10.01
CA ILE A 143 -7.86 6.76 10.17
C ILE A 143 -7.68 5.24 10.32
N ASP A 144 -8.11 4.70 11.47
CA ASP A 144 -8.35 3.27 11.65
C ASP A 144 -9.73 2.91 11.08
N VAL A 145 -9.77 2.61 9.78
CA VAL A 145 -11.04 2.34 9.11
C VAL A 145 -11.67 1.03 9.57
N CYS A 146 -10.86 0.03 9.91
CA CYS A 146 -11.37 -1.26 10.33
C CYS A 146 -12.07 -1.17 11.69
N SER A 147 -11.49 -0.48 12.67
CA SER A 147 -12.14 -0.25 13.97
C SER A 147 -13.44 0.55 13.84
N LEU A 148 -13.47 1.55 12.93
CA LEU A 148 -14.69 2.31 12.64
C LEU A 148 -15.79 1.43 12.02
N LEU A 149 -15.42 0.47 11.18
CA LEU A 149 -16.36 -0.43 10.50
C LEU A 149 -16.78 -1.64 11.33
N GLU A 150 -15.94 -2.13 12.25
CA GLU A 150 -16.31 -3.14 13.26
C GLU A 150 -17.43 -2.63 14.19
N ALA A 151 -17.47 -1.32 14.43
CA ALA A 151 -18.57 -0.69 15.17
C ALA A 151 -19.89 -0.65 14.38
N THR A 152 -19.91 -1.13 13.13
CA THR A 152 -21.09 -1.18 12.26
C THR A 152 -21.50 -2.62 11.93
N ARG A 153 -22.57 -2.76 11.15
CA ARG A 153 -23.06 -4.07 10.66
C ARG A 153 -22.33 -4.60 9.42
N LEU A 154 -21.35 -3.88 8.89
CA LEU A 154 -20.67 -4.28 7.64
C LEU A 154 -19.63 -5.37 7.89
N PHE A 155 -18.87 -5.28 8.97
CA PHE A 155 -17.93 -6.32 9.37
C PHE A 155 -18.55 -7.19 10.45
N LYS A 156 -18.60 -8.50 10.20
CA LYS A 156 -19.23 -9.47 11.12
C LYS A 156 -18.40 -9.70 12.38
N ASN A 157 -17.09 -9.64 12.24
CA ASN A 157 -16.09 -9.92 13.26
C ASN A 157 -14.74 -9.32 12.83
N THR A 158 -13.76 -9.39 13.73
CA THR A 158 -12.38 -8.91 13.49
C THR A 158 -11.70 -9.63 12.35
N GLU A 159 -11.93 -10.93 12.20
CA GLU A 159 -11.37 -11.72 11.10
C GLU A 159 -11.81 -11.19 9.72
N ALA A 160 -13.07 -10.75 9.59
CA ALA A 160 -13.56 -10.10 8.38
C ALA A 160 -12.90 -8.73 8.14
N ALA A 161 -12.57 -8.00 9.20
CA ALA A 161 -11.84 -6.73 9.11
C ALA A 161 -10.37 -6.96 8.71
N GLU A 162 -9.70 -7.91 9.36
CA GLU A 162 -8.32 -8.34 9.05
C GLU A 162 -8.17 -8.79 7.58
N ALA A 163 -9.21 -9.38 6.99
CA ALA A 163 -9.21 -9.72 5.57
C ALA A 163 -9.08 -8.50 4.64
N PHE A 164 -9.30 -7.26 5.11
CA PHE A 164 -9.04 -6.03 4.36
C PHE A 164 -7.62 -5.50 4.54
N GLN A 165 -6.78 -6.06 5.40
CA GLN A 165 -5.37 -5.68 5.49
C GLN A 165 -4.63 -5.95 4.17
N ASN A 166 -3.45 -5.34 4.01
CA ASN A 166 -2.66 -5.34 2.77
C ASN A 166 -3.37 -4.59 1.61
N PHE A 167 -3.19 -5.05 0.37
CA PHE A 167 -3.69 -4.44 -0.87
C PHE A 167 -5.17 -4.04 -0.83
N TRP A 168 -6.00 -4.85 -0.17
CA TRP A 168 -7.44 -4.65 -0.14
C TRP A 168 -7.91 -3.48 0.71
N LEU A 169 -7.03 -2.90 1.53
CA LEU A 169 -7.36 -1.72 2.32
C LEU A 169 -7.51 -0.51 1.40
N LYS A 170 -6.78 -0.48 0.28
CA LYS A 170 -6.69 0.68 -0.62
C LYS A 170 -8.04 1.04 -1.26
N PRO A 171 -8.83 0.11 -1.84
CA PRO A 171 -10.18 0.42 -2.29
C PRO A 171 -11.13 0.82 -1.16
N LEU A 172 -11.01 0.20 0.02
CA LEU A 172 -11.82 0.55 1.18
C LEU A 172 -11.51 1.97 1.68
N ALA A 173 -10.24 2.35 1.72
CA ALA A 173 -9.75 3.68 2.04
C ALA A 173 -10.27 4.72 1.05
N LEU A 174 -10.28 4.43 -0.26
CA LEU A 174 -10.91 5.30 -1.26
C LEU A 174 -12.39 5.53 -0.98
N LEU A 175 -13.14 4.47 -0.70
CA LEU A 175 -14.57 4.56 -0.42
C LEU A 175 -14.83 5.38 0.85
N TYR A 176 -14.05 5.13 1.90
CA TYR A 176 -14.21 5.77 3.21
C TYR A 176 -13.64 7.19 3.27
N SER A 177 -12.71 7.53 2.39
CA SER A 177 -12.07 8.85 2.34
C SER A 177 -13.06 9.98 2.31
N SER A 178 -12.68 11.09 2.93
CA SER A 178 -13.59 12.21 3.10
C SER A 178 -13.64 13.11 1.85
N PHE A 179 -12.66 13.00 0.95
CA PHE A 179 -12.56 13.79 -0.27
C PHE A 179 -13.58 13.36 -1.34
N GLU A 180 -13.98 14.27 -2.24
CA GLU A 180 -14.69 13.90 -3.47
C GLU A 180 -13.71 13.45 -4.55
N GLU A 181 -12.60 14.16 -4.69
CA GLU A 181 -11.55 13.87 -5.67
C GLU A 181 -10.37 13.21 -4.94
N VAL A 182 -10.19 11.91 -5.14
CA VAL A 182 -9.26 11.07 -4.41
C VAL A 182 -8.10 10.67 -5.31
N MET A 183 -6.87 10.84 -4.82
CA MET A 183 -5.67 10.27 -5.41
C MET A 183 -5.14 9.21 -4.45
N LEU A 184 -5.34 7.94 -4.77
CA LEU A 184 -4.67 6.87 -4.07
C LEU A 184 -3.22 6.80 -4.54
N VAL A 185 -2.31 6.64 -3.59
CA VAL A 185 -0.87 6.57 -3.86
C VAL A 185 -0.26 5.44 -3.04
N ASP A 186 0.54 4.60 -3.68
CA ASP A 186 1.36 3.62 -3.00
C ASP A 186 2.55 4.30 -2.30
N VAL A 187 2.87 3.83 -1.11
CA VAL A 187 3.84 4.51 -0.24
C VAL A 187 5.29 4.34 -0.69
N ASP A 188 5.53 3.37 -1.57
CA ASP A 188 6.80 3.09 -2.21
C ASP A 188 6.97 3.78 -3.57
N ASP A 189 5.99 4.57 -4.02
CA ASP A 189 6.15 5.39 -5.22
C ASP A 189 7.19 6.49 -5.02
N ILE A 190 8.02 6.72 -6.04
CA ILE A 190 9.03 7.77 -6.14
C ILE A 190 8.61 8.75 -7.24
N PHE A 191 8.19 9.95 -6.87
CA PHE A 191 7.74 10.98 -7.81
C PHE A 191 8.90 11.87 -8.26
N PHE A 192 8.90 12.16 -9.56
CA PHE A 192 9.82 13.13 -10.18
C PHE A 192 9.13 14.44 -10.55
N GLU A 193 7.80 14.45 -10.52
CA GLU A 193 6.95 15.62 -10.79
C GLU A 193 5.87 15.74 -9.72
N ASN A 194 5.38 16.95 -9.45
CA ASN A 194 4.31 17.17 -8.49
C ASN A 194 3.00 16.50 -8.96
N PRO A 195 2.50 15.46 -8.25
CA PRO A 195 1.35 14.69 -8.70
C PRO A 195 0.03 15.48 -8.64
N SER A 196 -0.06 16.59 -7.89
CA SER A 196 -1.25 17.47 -7.90
C SER A 196 -1.54 18.06 -9.29
N ARG A 197 -0.58 18.07 -10.20
CA ARG A 197 -0.82 18.52 -11.59
C ARG A 197 -1.71 17.53 -12.36
N LEU A 198 -1.83 16.27 -11.93
CA LEU A 198 -2.69 15.27 -12.58
C LEU A 198 -4.17 15.68 -12.59
N TRP A 199 -4.64 16.41 -11.57
CA TRP A 199 -5.99 16.97 -11.50
C TRP A 199 -6.35 17.88 -12.68
N GLN A 200 -5.34 18.42 -13.37
CA GLN A 200 -5.51 19.34 -14.49
C GLN A 200 -5.31 18.66 -15.84
N THR A 201 -4.96 17.37 -15.86
CA THR A 201 -4.79 16.63 -17.12
C THR A 201 -6.11 16.50 -17.85
N GLN A 202 -6.05 16.49 -19.18
CA GLN A 202 -7.24 16.32 -20.01
C GLN A 202 -7.95 14.99 -19.71
N ALA A 203 -7.18 13.92 -19.49
CA ALA A 203 -7.71 12.62 -19.10
C ALA A 203 -8.61 12.74 -17.85
N TYR A 204 -8.07 13.29 -16.75
CA TYR A 204 -8.83 13.46 -15.52
C TYR A 204 -10.02 14.40 -15.68
N GLN A 205 -9.86 15.55 -16.34
CA GLN A 205 -10.95 16.49 -16.56
C GLN A 205 -12.09 15.90 -17.41
N SER A 206 -11.78 15.00 -18.34
CA SER A 206 -12.76 14.41 -19.25
C SER A 206 -13.68 13.39 -18.60
N THR A 207 -13.18 12.53 -17.72
CA THR A 207 -13.94 11.41 -17.11
C THR A 207 -14.05 11.48 -15.59
N GLY A 208 -13.17 12.25 -14.93
CA GLY A 208 -13.01 12.24 -13.49
C GLY A 208 -12.11 11.10 -13.01
N THR A 209 -11.46 10.39 -13.93
CA THR A 209 -10.53 9.32 -13.61
C THR A 209 -9.23 9.44 -14.38
N LEU A 210 -8.17 8.91 -13.78
CA LEU A 210 -6.92 8.65 -14.48
C LEU A 210 -6.29 7.40 -13.88
N PHE A 211 -6.13 6.38 -14.70
CA PHE A 211 -5.48 5.11 -14.39
C PHE A 211 -4.23 4.92 -15.24
N PHE A 212 -3.34 4.02 -14.83
CA PHE A 212 -2.11 3.69 -15.57
C PHE A 212 -2.10 2.21 -15.94
N TYR A 213 -1.52 1.88 -17.09
CA TYR A 213 -1.44 0.50 -17.54
C TYR A 213 -0.33 -0.26 -16.81
N ASP A 214 -0.57 -1.53 -16.45
CA ASP A 214 0.47 -2.45 -16.00
C ASP A 214 1.18 -3.11 -17.20
N ARG A 215 2.14 -3.98 -16.90
CA ARG A 215 2.80 -4.87 -17.85
C ARG A 215 1.77 -5.76 -18.54
N VAL A 216 2.00 -5.99 -19.82
CA VAL A 216 1.18 -6.92 -20.62
C VAL A 216 1.72 -8.32 -20.39
N LEU A 217 1.02 -9.14 -19.59
CA LEU A 217 1.44 -10.48 -19.21
C LEU A 217 0.44 -11.52 -19.69
N ASN A 218 0.80 -12.26 -20.74
CA ASN A 218 -0.04 -13.32 -21.29
C ASN A 218 0.02 -14.57 -20.40
N MET A 219 -0.82 -14.61 -19.36
CA MET A 219 -0.95 -15.74 -18.46
C MET A 219 -2.43 -16.02 -18.15
N PRO A 220 -2.86 -17.29 -17.99
CA PRO A 220 -4.27 -17.65 -17.72
C PRO A 220 -4.60 -17.48 -16.23
N ALA A 221 -4.41 -16.28 -15.69
CA ALA A 221 -4.66 -15.93 -14.30
C ALA A 221 -5.66 -14.78 -14.18
N PHE A 222 -6.28 -14.69 -13.01
CA PHE A 222 -7.20 -13.62 -12.67
C PHE A 222 -8.40 -13.53 -13.63
N PHE A 223 -8.75 -12.33 -14.07
CA PHE A 223 -9.79 -12.13 -15.08
C PHE A 223 -9.44 -12.81 -16.43
N ASN A 224 -8.17 -13.14 -16.68
CA ASN A 224 -7.69 -13.78 -17.90
C ASN A 224 -7.67 -15.32 -17.82
N THR A 225 -8.13 -15.92 -16.72
CA THR A 225 -8.24 -17.37 -16.60
C THR A 225 -9.23 -17.94 -17.63
N ASP A 226 -8.81 -19.02 -18.31
CA ASP A 226 -9.65 -19.74 -19.27
C ASP A 226 -10.97 -20.19 -18.62
N PHE A 227 -12.07 -19.93 -19.30
CA PHE A 227 -13.41 -20.19 -18.80
C PHE A 227 -14.32 -20.70 -19.92
N ASN A 228 -15.24 -21.60 -19.58
CA ASN A 228 -16.26 -22.10 -20.50
C ASN A 228 -17.62 -21.52 -20.13
N MET A 229 -18.06 -20.52 -20.87
CA MET A 229 -19.32 -19.84 -20.62
C MET A 229 -20.46 -20.52 -21.39
N THR A 230 -21.59 -20.75 -20.73
CA THR A 230 -22.80 -21.25 -21.39
C THR A 230 -23.66 -20.08 -21.86
N THR A 231 -23.84 -19.97 -23.17
CA THR A 231 -24.64 -18.91 -23.78
C THR A 231 -26.14 -19.12 -23.56
N ASN A 232 -26.94 -18.10 -23.84
CA ASN A 232 -28.41 -18.19 -23.76
C ASN A 232 -29.02 -19.25 -24.70
N SER A 233 -28.34 -19.63 -25.78
CA SER A 233 -28.76 -20.72 -26.68
C SER A 233 -28.42 -22.11 -26.15
N GLY A 234 -27.68 -22.20 -25.04
CA GLY A 234 -27.18 -23.45 -24.46
C GLY A 234 -25.83 -23.90 -25.04
N ASP A 235 -25.23 -23.14 -25.94
CA ASP A 235 -23.91 -23.43 -26.50
C ASP A 235 -22.81 -23.07 -25.50
N ILE A 236 -21.77 -23.91 -25.42
CA ILE A 236 -20.58 -23.64 -24.61
C ILE A 236 -19.56 -22.90 -25.48
N VAL A 237 -19.11 -21.73 -25.00
CA VAL A 237 -18.10 -20.90 -25.67
C VAL A 237 -16.88 -20.80 -24.75
N ALA A 238 -15.71 -21.19 -25.29
CA ALA A 238 -14.44 -20.96 -24.63
C ALA A 238 -14.11 -19.46 -24.65
N THR A 239 -13.79 -18.91 -23.48
CA THR A 239 -13.55 -17.49 -23.24
C THR A 239 -12.67 -17.32 -22.01
N THR A 240 -12.60 -16.11 -21.44
CA THR A 240 -11.88 -15.81 -20.19
C THR A 240 -12.84 -15.37 -19.09
N TYR A 241 -12.42 -15.49 -17.83
CA TYR A 241 -13.26 -15.19 -16.66
C TYR A 241 -13.84 -13.77 -16.66
N ILE A 242 -13.19 -12.77 -17.27
CA ILE A 242 -13.74 -11.41 -17.38
C ILE A 242 -15.13 -11.37 -18.06
N HIS A 243 -15.36 -12.26 -19.04
CA HIS A 243 -16.63 -12.34 -19.75
C HIS A 243 -17.73 -12.90 -18.84
N GLU A 244 -17.38 -13.92 -18.05
CA GLU A 244 -18.27 -14.47 -17.03
C GLU A 244 -18.56 -13.42 -15.96
N LEU A 245 -17.51 -12.80 -15.39
CA LEU A 245 -17.62 -11.74 -14.38
C LEU A 245 -18.59 -10.64 -14.83
N PHE A 246 -18.45 -10.15 -16.07
CA PHE A 246 -19.32 -9.14 -16.65
C PHE A 246 -20.77 -9.63 -16.80
N SER A 247 -20.97 -10.91 -17.12
CA SER A 247 -22.28 -11.55 -17.29
C SER A 247 -23.00 -11.78 -15.95
N ILE A 248 -22.29 -12.31 -14.94
CA ILE A 248 -22.86 -12.69 -13.64
C ILE A 248 -22.96 -11.52 -12.66
N PHE A 249 -22.39 -10.36 -13.01
CA PHE A 249 -22.43 -9.19 -12.17
C PHE A 249 -23.88 -8.81 -11.84
N PRO A 250 -24.21 -8.53 -10.56
CA PRO A 250 -25.60 -8.49 -10.13
C PRO A 250 -26.22 -7.10 -10.36
N TYR A 251 -26.26 -6.65 -11.62
CA TYR A 251 -26.75 -5.32 -12.02
C TYR A 251 -28.10 -4.98 -11.38
N LYS A 252 -29.06 -5.90 -11.46
CA LYS A 252 -30.43 -5.69 -10.95
C LYS A 252 -30.46 -5.44 -9.44
N SER A 253 -29.69 -6.20 -8.64
CA SER A 253 -29.67 -5.99 -7.18
C SER A 253 -28.95 -4.71 -6.79
N MET A 254 -28.09 -4.18 -7.67
CA MET A 254 -27.43 -2.89 -7.50
C MET A 254 -28.22 -1.72 -8.09
N GLY A 255 -29.46 -1.94 -8.56
CA GLY A 255 -30.29 -0.90 -9.16
C GLY A 255 -29.81 -0.44 -10.54
N MET A 256 -29.00 -1.25 -11.22
CA MET A 256 -28.50 -1.00 -12.56
C MET A 256 -29.18 -1.92 -13.59
N GLN A 257 -29.14 -1.52 -14.86
CA GLN A 257 -29.53 -2.37 -15.97
C GLN A 257 -28.28 -3.04 -16.54
N PRO A 258 -28.33 -4.34 -16.91
CA PRO A 258 -27.28 -4.94 -17.70
C PRO A 258 -27.05 -4.13 -18.97
N HIS A 259 -25.79 -3.91 -19.32
CA HIS A 259 -25.40 -3.18 -20.53
C HIS A 259 -24.41 -4.00 -21.34
N ARG A 260 -24.00 -3.45 -22.50
CA ARG A 260 -22.95 -4.04 -23.31
C ARG A 260 -21.59 -3.50 -22.87
N PRO A 261 -20.50 -4.27 -23.01
CA PRO A 261 -19.14 -3.75 -22.84
C PRO A 261 -18.94 -2.45 -23.62
N SER A 262 -18.22 -1.50 -23.02
CA SER A 262 -17.84 -0.26 -23.68
C SER A 262 -16.90 -0.53 -24.87
N GLN A 263 -16.77 0.44 -25.78
CA GLN A 263 -15.79 0.32 -26.87
C GLN A 263 -14.36 0.18 -26.33
N GLN A 264 -14.04 0.91 -25.25
CA GLN A 264 -12.75 0.82 -24.59
C GLN A 264 -12.48 -0.57 -24.03
N LEU A 265 -13.47 -1.22 -23.41
CA LEU A 265 -13.31 -2.60 -22.93
C LEU A 265 -13.14 -3.57 -24.11
N LEU A 266 -13.96 -3.46 -25.16
CA LEU A 266 -13.87 -4.33 -26.34
C LEU A 266 -12.51 -4.25 -27.04
N GLU A 267 -11.84 -3.10 -27.00
CA GLU A 267 -10.51 -2.87 -27.56
C GLU A 267 -9.37 -3.17 -26.58
N SER A 268 -9.66 -3.34 -25.28
CA SER A 268 -8.66 -3.60 -24.24
C SER A 268 -7.94 -4.95 -24.41
N PHE A 269 -6.72 -5.04 -23.87
CA PHE A 269 -5.98 -6.30 -23.84
C PHE A 269 -6.62 -7.28 -22.86
N ALA A 270 -7.21 -6.78 -21.77
CA ALA A 270 -7.92 -7.60 -20.79
C ALA A 270 -9.09 -8.39 -21.40
N TRP A 271 -9.95 -7.72 -22.18
CA TRP A 271 -11.09 -8.37 -22.81
C TRP A 271 -10.68 -9.36 -23.90
N ASN A 272 -9.60 -9.07 -24.62
CA ASN A 272 -9.13 -9.88 -25.75
C ASN A 272 -8.19 -11.04 -25.36
N GLY A 273 -8.03 -11.32 -24.07
CA GLY A 273 -7.24 -12.46 -23.60
C GLY A 273 -5.72 -12.25 -23.66
N ILE A 274 -5.26 -11.01 -23.80
CA ILE A 274 -3.84 -10.68 -24.10
C ILE A 274 -3.03 -10.48 -22.81
N THR A 275 -3.67 -10.12 -21.70
CA THR A 275 -2.99 -9.82 -20.43
C THR A 275 -3.81 -10.29 -19.24
N ALA A 276 -3.15 -10.68 -18.15
CA ALA A 276 -3.74 -10.89 -16.84
C ALA A 276 -3.73 -9.64 -15.95
N HIS A 277 -3.03 -8.58 -16.39
CA HIS A 277 -2.94 -7.31 -15.70
C HIS A 277 -3.26 -6.16 -16.66
N GLU A 278 -4.28 -5.38 -16.33
CA GLU A 278 -4.65 -4.20 -17.10
C GLU A 278 -4.14 -2.95 -16.41
N GLN A 279 -4.42 -2.82 -15.11
CA GLN A 279 -4.14 -1.62 -14.35
C GLN A 279 -2.94 -1.76 -13.41
N ASP A 280 -2.05 -0.78 -13.49
CA ASP A 280 -1.15 -0.42 -12.40
C ASP A 280 -1.90 0.48 -11.42
N SER A 281 -2.11 0.01 -10.19
CA SER A 281 -2.82 0.74 -9.14
C SER A 281 -1.93 1.55 -8.22
N SER A 282 -0.64 1.71 -8.51
CA SER A 282 0.25 2.54 -7.69
C SER A 282 -0.29 3.97 -7.49
N VAL A 283 -0.73 4.60 -8.59
CA VAL A 283 -1.46 5.87 -8.56
C VAL A 283 -2.84 5.72 -9.20
N VAL A 284 -3.90 6.07 -8.45
CA VAL A 284 -5.29 6.00 -8.93
C VAL A 284 -6.03 7.30 -8.63
N LEU A 285 -6.56 7.96 -9.65
CA LEU A 285 -7.37 9.17 -9.47
C LEU A 285 -8.84 8.88 -9.76
N ILE A 286 -9.72 9.24 -8.82
CA ILE A 286 -11.18 9.11 -8.95
C ILE A 286 -11.89 10.34 -8.36
N ASP A 287 -12.73 11.00 -9.16
CA ASP A 287 -13.81 11.88 -8.70
C ASP A 287 -15.02 11.02 -8.34
N LYS A 288 -15.25 10.82 -7.03
CA LYS A 288 -16.35 10.00 -6.49
C LYS A 288 -17.73 10.55 -6.83
N ARG A 289 -17.86 11.87 -6.97
CA ARG A 289 -19.13 12.51 -7.37
C ARG A 289 -19.48 12.14 -8.81
N ARG A 290 -18.48 12.12 -9.69
CA ARG A 290 -18.65 11.70 -11.09
C ARG A 290 -18.80 10.19 -11.25
N ALA A 291 -18.09 9.40 -10.43
CA ALA A 291 -18.26 7.96 -10.37
C ALA A 291 -19.69 7.57 -9.94
N GLY A 292 -20.24 8.33 -8.99
CA GLY A 292 -21.58 8.13 -8.48
C GLY A 292 -21.72 6.88 -7.61
N PRO A 293 -22.90 6.70 -6.96
CA PRO A 293 -23.09 5.66 -5.94
C PRO A 293 -22.97 4.23 -6.47
N ASN A 294 -23.27 4.01 -7.75
CA ASN A 294 -23.22 2.69 -8.36
C ASN A 294 -21.79 2.18 -8.52
N VAL A 295 -20.87 3.02 -9.02
CA VAL A 295 -19.44 2.67 -9.11
C VAL A 295 -18.86 2.43 -7.73
N LEU A 296 -19.16 3.29 -6.76
CA LEU A 296 -18.63 3.15 -5.39
C LEU A 296 -19.13 1.85 -4.74
N ARG A 297 -20.39 1.46 -4.97
CA ARG A 297 -20.92 0.16 -4.53
C ARG A 297 -20.32 -1.01 -5.31
N ALA A 298 -20.04 -0.85 -6.60
CA ALA A 298 -19.36 -1.86 -7.41
C ALA A 298 -17.94 -2.12 -6.91
N ILE A 299 -17.15 -1.08 -6.59
CA ILE A 299 -15.84 -1.21 -5.93
C ILE A 299 -15.98 -2.05 -4.66
N TYR A 300 -16.93 -1.70 -3.78
CA TYR A 300 -17.14 -2.45 -2.55
C TYR A 300 -17.53 -3.90 -2.81
N LEU A 301 -18.41 -4.16 -3.77
CA LEU A 301 -18.84 -5.52 -4.10
C LEU A 301 -17.68 -6.38 -4.63
N LEU A 302 -16.81 -5.80 -5.45
CA LEU A 302 -15.61 -6.47 -5.96
C LEU A 302 -14.68 -6.90 -4.80
N ILE A 303 -14.41 -5.99 -3.86
CA ILE A 303 -13.50 -6.28 -2.73
C ILE A 303 -14.17 -7.02 -1.56
N ALA A 304 -15.49 -7.00 -1.42
CA ALA A 304 -16.16 -7.65 -0.29
C ALA A 304 -16.72 -9.03 -0.66
N LYS A 305 -16.86 -9.32 -1.96
CA LYS A 305 -17.46 -10.56 -2.45
C LYS A 305 -16.60 -11.24 -3.52
N PHE A 306 -16.43 -10.62 -4.69
CA PHE A 306 -15.80 -11.29 -5.85
C PHE A 306 -14.34 -11.67 -5.62
N ARG A 307 -13.60 -10.94 -4.76
CA ARG A 307 -12.22 -11.33 -4.39
C ARG A 307 -12.12 -12.70 -3.71
N PHE A 308 -13.23 -13.22 -3.18
CA PHE A 308 -13.31 -14.49 -2.46
C PHE A 308 -13.89 -15.63 -3.33
N ASP A 309 -14.21 -15.36 -4.60
CA ASP A 309 -14.61 -16.41 -5.53
C ASP A 309 -13.41 -17.31 -5.86
N ASP A 310 -13.66 -18.54 -6.31
CA ASP A 310 -12.61 -19.53 -6.64
C ASP A 310 -11.59 -18.98 -7.65
N ILE A 311 -12.05 -18.12 -8.57
CA ILE A 311 -11.22 -17.35 -9.48
C ILE A 311 -11.26 -15.89 -9.03
N CYS A 312 -10.24 -15.44 -8.30
CA CYS A 312 -10.11 -14.02 -7.97
C CYS A 312 -9.86 -13.23 -9.27
N TYR A 313 -10.59 -12.14 -9.49
CA TYR A 313 -10.50 -11.35 -10.72
C TYR A 313 -9.20 -10.53 -10.86
N SER A 314 -8.38 -10.43 -9.81
CA SER A 314 -7.26 -9.49 -9.74
C SER A 314 -6.12 -9.99 -8.86
N TRP A 315 -4.88 -9.55 -9.17
CA TRP A 315 -3.79 -9.58 -8.20
C TRP A 315 -3.94 -8.42 -7.23
N GLY A 316 -4.45 -8.70 -6.03
CA GLY A 316 -4.80 -7.66 -5.07
C GLY A 316 -5.87 -6.73 -5.64
N ASP A 317 -5.77 -5.44 -5.34
CA ASP A 317 -6.76 -4.42 -5.67
C ASP A 317 -6.72 -3.91 -7.12
N LYS A 318 -5.66 -4.21 -7.87
CA LYS A 318 -5.30 -3.55 -9.14
C LYS A 318 -6.44 -3.35 -10.13
N GLU A 319 -7.19 -4.42 -10.40
CA GLU A 319 -8.23 -4.38 -11.43
C GLU A 319 -9.58 -3.86 -10.91
N THR A 320 -9.70 -3.62 -9.60
CA THR A 320 -10.95 -3.22 -8.92
C THR A 320 -11.51 -1.93 -9.50
N PHE A 321 -10.65 -0.94 -9.71
CA PHE A 321 -11.08 0.43 -9.97
C PHE A 321 -11.70 0.55 -11.35
N TRP A 322 -10.97 0.21 -12.41
CA TRP A 322 -11.50 0.31 -13.77
C TRP A 322 -12.65 -0.68 -14.02
N LEU A 323 -12.60 -1.90 -13.46
CA LEU A 323 -13.71 -2.86 -13.59
C LEU A 323 -14.99 -2.30 -12.97
N ALA A 324 -14.92 -1.63 -11.82
CA ALA A 324 -16.11 -1.03 -11.21
C ALA A 324 -16.77 0.04 -12.08
N PHE A 325 -15.97 0.84 -12.81
CA PHE A 325 -16.49 1.80 -13.78
C PHE A 325 -17.13 1.10 -14.98
N GLU A 326 -16.43 0.12 -15.56
CA GLU A 326 -16.91 -0.64 -16.71
C GLU A 326 -18.21 -1.39 -16.38
N LEU A 327 -18.25 -2.13 -15.27
CA LEU A 327 -19.43 -2.86 -14.78
C LEU A 327 -20.59 -1.94 -14.35
N SER A 328 -20.36 -0.64 -14.22
CA SER A 328 -21.41 0.35 -13.93
C SER A 328 -21.81 1.18 -15.14
N GLY A 329 -21.21 0.90 -16.31
CA GLY A 329 -21.41 1.67 -17.54
C GLY A 329 -20.97 3.13 -17.41
N GLN A 330 -20.00 3.44 -16.54
CA GLN A 330 -19.45 4.79 -16.37
C GLN A 330 -18.15 4.94 -17.18
N PRO A 331 -17.94 6.10 -17.83
CA PRO A 331 -16.71 6.35 -18.57
C PRO A 331 -15.52 6.45 -17.63
N TYR A 332 -14.38 5.90 -18.05
CA TYR A 332 -13.10 6.00 -17.35
C TYR A 332 -11.97 6.23 -18.33
N GLN A 333 -10.80 6.65 -17.85
CA GLN A 333 -9.66 6.97 -18.70
C GLN A 333 -8.37 6.37 -18.14
N PHE A 334 -7.63 5.67 -18.99
CA PHE A 334 -6.24 5.32 -18.75
C PHE A 334 -5.32 6.37 -19.38
N SER A 335 -4.10 6.49 -18.86
CA SER A 335 -2.99 7.12 -19.57
C SER A 335 -2.84 6.48 -20.95
N ASN A 336 -2.55 7.29 -21.96
CA ASN A 336 -2.34 6.78 -23.33
C ASN A 336 -1.04 5.96 -23.45
N TRP A 337 -0.18 6.01 -22.44
CA TRP A 337 1.13 5.39 -22.45
C TRP A 337 1.11 4.05 -21.71
N SER A 338 1.84 3.08 -22.25
CA SER A 338 2.17 1.82 -21.57
C SER A 338 3.06 2.09 -20.35
N CYS A 339 3.11 1.13 -19.42
CA CYS A 339 4.15 1.13 -18.40
C CYS A 339 5.56 1.09 -19.04
N SER A 340 6.51 1.62 -18.30
CA SER A 340 7.94 1.40 -18.46
C SER A 340 8.49 0.61 -17.28
N VAL A 341 9.75 0.18 -17.38
CA VAL A 341 10.46 -0.44 -16.26
C VAL A 341 11.89 0.07 -16.22
N VAL A 342 12.45 0.16 -15.01
CA VAL A 342 13.86 0.48 -14.81
C VAL A 342 14.73 -0.78 -14.84
N ASN A 343 16.05 -0.64 -14.95
CA ASN A 343 16.95 -1.80 -14.92
C ASN A 343 17.18 -2.32 -13.48
N ARG A 344 17.40 -3.63 -13.35
CA ARG A 344 18.12 -4.22 -12.21
C ARG A 344 19.63 -4.08 -12.41
N ILE A 345 20.40 -4.33 -11.36
CA ILE A 345 21.86 -4.16 -11.34
C ILE A 345 22.57 -5.03 -12.40
N ASP A 346 22.02 -6.20 -12.71
CA ASP A 346 22.60 -7.23 -13.58
C ASP A 346 22.00 -7.26 -14.99
N ASP A 347 20.96 -6.48 -15.27
CA ASP A 347 20.30 -6.45 -16.57
C ASP A 347 21.26 -6.06 -17.70
N MET A 348 22.18 -5.12 -17.44
CA MET A 348 23.11 -4.62 -18.46
C MET A 348 24.14 -5.67 -18.89
N ASP A 349 24.50 -6.58 -17.99
CA ASP A 349 25.43 -7.67 -18.28
C ASP A 349 24.71 -8.87 -18.90
N LYS A 350 23.48 -9.16 -18.45
CA LYS A 350 22.72 -10.35 -18.87
C LYS A 350 21.93 -10.15 -20.15
N HIS A 351 21.24 -9.01 -20.30
CA HIS A 351 20.31 -8.75 -21.39
C HIS A 351 20.16 -7.23 -21.63
N PRO A 352 21.11 -6.59 -22.32
CA PRO A 352 21.23 -5.14 -22.36
C PRO A 352 20.04 -4.38 -23.00
N GLU A 353 19.18 -5.04 -23.76
CA GLU A 353 17.99 -4.43 -24.41
C GLU A 353 16.67 -4.79 -23.70
N THR A 354 16.73 -5.56 -22.61
CA THR A 354 15.60 -5.98 -21.80
C THR A 354 15.82 -5.49 -20.37
N LEU A 355 14.83 -4.81 -19.80
CA LEU A 355 14.89 -4.33 -18.43
C LEU A 355 13.86 -5.06 -17.58
N CYS A 356 14.23 -5.42 -16.35
CA CYS A 356 13.45 -6.29 -15.46
C CYS A 356 13.19 -5.70 -14.07
N GLY A 357 13.45 -4.42 -13.88
CA GLY A 357 13.29 -3.76 -12.58
C GLY A 357 11.87 -3.31 -12.27
N SER A 358 11.79 -2.39 -11.32
CA SER A 358 10.56 -1.75 -10.88
C SER A 358 9.79 -1.11 -12.02
N LEU A 359 8.45 -1.13 -11.89
CA LEU A 359 7.55 -0.50 -12.84
C LEU A 359 7.65 1.02 -12.75
N ALA A 360 7.54 1.71 -13.87
CA ALA A 360 7.61 3.14 -13.98
C ALA A 360 6.52 3.67 -14.92
N GLN A 361 6.07 4.89 -14.66
CA GLN A 361 5.07 5.56 -15.49
C GLN A 361 5.60 6.90 -16.00
N PHE A 362 5.31 7.19 -17.26
CA PHE A 362 5.53 8.52 -17.83
C PHE A 362 4.31 9.40 -17.60
N TRP A 363 4.54 10.71 -17.60
CA TRP A 363 3.48 11.70 -17.48
C TRP A 363 2.44 11.51 -18.60
N PRO A 364 1.12 11.57 -18.30
CA PRO A 364 0.05 11.33 -19.26
C PRO A 364 -0.19 12.54 -20.17
N GLU A 365 0.86 13.04 -20.82
CA GLU A 365 0.73 14.03 -21.90
C GLU A 365 -0.03 13.43 -23.09
N PRO A 366 -0.72 14.26 -23.90
CA PRO A 366 -1.28 13.83 -25.19
C PRO A 366 -0.21 13.20 -26.10
N GLU A 367 -0.64 12.30 -26.98
CA GLU A 367 0.27 11.57 -27.88
C GLU A 367 1.07 12.46 -28.82
N GLU A 368 0.52 13.63 -29.19
CA GLU A 368 1.22 14.58 -30.05
C GLU A 368 2.37 15.32 -29.34
N SER A 369 2.50 15.15 -28.02
CA SER A 369 3.57 15.77 -27.24
C SER A 369 4.88 15.00 -27.40
N ASN A 370 5.90 15.68 -27.91
CA ASN A 370 7.27 15.14 -27.95
C ASN A 370 7.97 15.14 -26.57
N ILE A 371 7.31 15.63 -25.52
CA ILE A 371 7.87 15.68 -24.17
C ILE A 371 7.59 14.35 -23.47
N SER A 372 8.65 13.63 -23.10
CA SER A 372 8.60 12.37 -22.38
C SER A 372 9.14 12.57 -20.96
N THR A 373 8.28 13.01 -20.05
CA THR A 373 8.64 13.23 -18.65
C THR A 373 8.39 11.98 -17.83
N LEU A 374 9.43 11.42 -17.22
CA LEU A 374 9.28 10.35 -16.23
C LEU A 374 8.48 10.90 -15.05
N PHE A 375 7.38 10.23 -14.69
CA PHE A 375 6.48 10.73 -13.65
C PHE A 375 6.74 10.06 -12.31
N PHE A 376 6.63 8.74 -12.22
CA PHE A 376 6.99 8.00 -11.00
C PHE A 376 7.56 6.61 -11.31
N ILE A 377 8.22 6.04 -10.30
CA ILE A 377 8.63 4.63 -10.25
C ILE A 377 7.97 4.00 -9.02
N ASN A 378 7.33 2.84 -9.20
CA ASN A 378 6.88 2.01 -8.08
C ASN A 378 8.09 1.32 -7.44
N GLY A 379 8.54 1.88 -6.32
CA GLY A 379 9.92 1.82 -5.88
C GLY A 379 10.24 0.82 -4.78
N GLN A 380 9.32 -0.08 -4.39
CA GLN A 380 9.53 -1.01 -3.25
C GLN A 380 10.92 -1.68 -3.29
N SER A 381 11.33 -2.19 -4.45
CA SER A 381 12.62 -2.89 -4.61
C SER A 381 13.85 -1.98 -4.54
N ILE A 382 13.66 -0.67 -4.65
CA ILE A 382 14.71 0.34 -4.74
C ILE A 382 14.92 1.05 -3.40
N ILE A 383 13.83 1.37 -2.69
CA ILE A 383 13.87 2.27 -1.52
C ILE A 383 13.50 1.62 -0.19
N ASN A 384 13.07 0.35 -0.18
CA ASN A 384 12.66 -0.32 1.05
C ASN A 384 13.86 -0.49 2.01
N PRO A 385 13.87 0.17 3.18
CA PRO A 385 15.00 0.09 4.10
C PRO A 385 15.13 -1.29 4.76
N PHE A 386 14.03 -2.04 4.89
CA PHE A 386 14.06 -3.36 5.51
C PHE A 386 14.40 -4.44 4.49
N PRO A 387 15.42 -5.29 4.74
CA PRO A 387 15.73 -6.42 3.87
C PRO A 387 14.59 -7.43 3.86
N SER A 388 14.47 -8.21 2.78
CA SER A 388 13.46 -9.28 2.67
C SER A 388 13.75 -10.48 3.59
N THR A 389 14.97 -10.59 4.10
CA THR A 389 15.38 -11.59 5.09
C THR A 389 15.14 -11.03 6.49
N PHE A 390 14.57 -11.85 7.39
CA PHE A 390 14.37 -11.53 8.81
C PHE A 390 15.72 -11.45 9.56
N GLU A 391 16.57 -10.51 9.19
CA GLU A 391 17.79 -10.21 9.91
C GLU A 391 17.43 -9.41 11.16
N HIS A 392 17.75 -9.98 12.33
CA HIS A 392 17.48 -9.36 13.62
C HIS A 392 18.36 -8.14 13.92
N THR A 393 19.32 -7.81 13.05
CA THR A 393 20.20 -6.64 13.24
C THR A 393 20.54 -6.05 11.89
N ILE A 394 20.06 -4.82 11.65
CA ILE A 394 20.32 -4.08 10.42
C ILE A 394 21.43 -3.06 10.70
N PHE A 395 22.50 -3.11 9.90
CA PHE A 395 23.53 -2.07 9.89
C PHE A 395 23.12 -0.97 8.90
N TRP A 396 22.56 0.13 9.42
CA TRP A 396 21.94 1.17 8.60
C TRP A 396 22.87 1.81 7.56
N ASP A 397 24.16 2.03 7.90
CA ASP A 397 25.16 2.55 6.96
C ASP A 397 25.39 1.58 5.78
N ILE A 398 25.54 0.28 6.07
CA ILE A 398 25.72 -0.77 5.04
C ILE A 398 24.46 -0.88 4.19
N ARG A 399 23.27 -0.80 4.82
CA ARG A 399 22.00 -0.84 4.10
C ARG A 399 21.86 0.35 3.15
N PHE A 400 22.29 1.54 3.57
CA PHE A 400 22.31 2.74 2.72
C PHE A 400 23.22 2.55 1.51
N GLU A 401 24.42 2.00 1.70
CA GLU A 401 25.35 1.70 0.61
C GLU A 401 24.73 0.70 -0.39
N ILE A 402 24.20 -0.42 0.08
CA ILE A 402 23.56 -1.46 -0.77
C ILE A 402 22.44 -0.87 -1.64
N LEU A 403 21.54 -0.09 -1.03
CA LEU A 403 20.43 0.52 -1.76
C LEU A 403 20.92 1.58 -2.76
N THR A 404 21.92 2.37 -2.37
CA THR A 404 22.50 3.40 -3.24
C THR A 404 23.24 2.81 -4.44
N GLU A 405 23.97 1.72 -4.26
CA GLU A 405 24.62 0.97 -5.35
C GLU A 405 23.60 0.32 -6.29
N SER A 406 22.40 0.04 -5.80
CA SER A 406 21.31 -0.57 -6.57
C SER A 406 20.40 0.45 -7.27
N ILE A 407 20.71 1.75 -7.20
CA ILE A 407 19.92 2.79 -7.89
C ILE A 407 19.96 2.53 -9.40
N PRO A 408 18.80 2.42 -10.08
CA PRO A 408 18.77 2.18 -11.51
C PRO A 408 19.47 3.27 -12.32
N GLU A 409 20.05 2.88 -13.44
CA GLU A 409 20.75 3.76 -14.38
C GLU A 409 19.92 4.04 -15.64
N PHE A 410 19.03 3.12 -16.00
CA PHE A 410 18.28 3.11 -17.24
C PHE A 410 16.81 2.82 -16.99
N ILE A 411 16.00 3.30 -17.92
CA ILE A 411 14.55 3.06 -17.99
C ILE A 411 14.17 2.74 -19.44
N THR A 412 13.14 1.92 -19.64
CA THR A 412 12.58 1.73 -20.99
C THR A 412 11.89 3.02 -21.47
N PRO A 413 12.05 3.42 -22.73
CA PRO A 413 11.45 4.64 -23.25
C PRO A 413 9.91 4.58 -23.20
N ARG A 414 9.28 5.76 -23.11
CA ARG A 414 7.83 5.90 -23.22
C ARG A 414 7.33 5.32 -24.54
N LYS A 415 6.28 4.50 -24.47
CA LYS A 415 5.68 3.85 -25.64
C LYS A 415 4.17 3.71 -25.49
N ILE A 416 3.49 3.56 -26.62
CA ILE A 416 2.11 3.08 -26.64
C ILE A 416 2.07 1.59 -26.30
N ARG A 417 0.93 1.12 -25.82
CA ARG A 417 0.77 -0.26 -25.41
C ARG A 417 0.78 -1.19 -26.62
N THR A 418 1.54 -2.28 -26.53
CA THR A 418 1.67 -3.29 -27.58
C THR A 418 1.50 -4.69 -26.97
N PRO A 419 0.87 -5.65 -27.66
CA PRO A 419 0.84 -7.04 -27.20
C PRO A 419 2.27 -7.58 -27.04
N VAL A 420 2.46 -8.51 -26.10
CA VAL A 420 3.73 -9.24 -25.99
C VAL A 420 3.67 -10.43 -26.95
N HIS A 421 4.61 -10.47 -27.89
CA HIS A 421 4.73 -11.55 -28.87
C HIS A 421 5.89 -12.50 -28.57
N ASP A 422 6.83 -12.06 -27.75
CA ASP A 422 8.05 -12.79 -27.44
C ASP A 422 7.87 -13.62 -26.16
N ASP A 423 8.38 -14.85 -26.18
CA ASP A 423 8.42 -15.73 -25.01
C ASP A 423 9.44 -15.18 -24.00
N LEU A 424 9.04 -15.03 -22.74
CA LEU A 424 9.92 -14.61 -21.64
C LEU A 424 11.02 -15.64 -21.37
N GLY A 425 10.80 -16.92 -21.73
CA GLY A 425 11.73 -17.99 -21.42
C GLY A 425 11.98 -18.09 -19.92
N ASP A 426 13.25 -17.98 -19.50
CA ASP A 426 13.65 -18.02 -18.07
C ASP A 426 13.61 -16.63 -17.40
N LEU A 427 13.23 -15.57 -18.13
CA LEU A 427 13.17 -14.22 -17.58
C LEU A 427 11.93 -14.03 -16.70
N ASP A 428 12.09 -13.22 -15.66
CA ASP A 428 11.03 -12.89 -14.71
C ASP A 428 9.89 -12.10 -15.40
N GLN A 429 8.66 -12.26 -14.91
CA GLN A 429 7.48 -11.58 -15.44
C GLN A 429 7.53 -10.05 -15.32
N THR A 430 8.50 -9.51 -14.58
CA THR A 430 8.72 -8.06 -14.49
C THR A 430 9.45 -7.48 -15.70
N CYS A 431 10.01 -8.33 -16.58
CA CYS A 431 10.81 -7.93 -17.72
C CYS A 431 9.99 -7.35 -18.89
N LEU A 432 10.47 -6.25 -19.46
CA LEU A 432 10.03 -5.76 -20.76
C LEU A 432 11.07 -6.12 -21.83
N LEU A 433 10.76 -7.18 -22.58
CA LEU A 433 11.62 -7.73 -23.62
C LEU A 433 11.88 -6.73 -24.74
N ASN A 434 13.16 -6.57 -25.12
CA ASN A 434 13.60 -5.79 -26.28
C ASN A 434 12.99 -4.39 -26.36
N ALA A 435 12.66 -3.80 -25.22
CA ALA A 435 12.01 -2.50 -25.13
C ALA A 435 12.99 -1.33 -25.30
N GLY A 436 14.29 -1.64 -25.38
CA GLY A 436 15.36 -0.65 -25.41
C GLY A 436 15.51 0.07 -24.08
N LYS A 437 16.42 1.04 -24.04
CA LYS A 437 16.75 1.78 -22.81
C LYS A 437 17.15 3.22 -23.09
N VAL A 438 16.80 4.09 -22.15
CA VAL A 438 17.27 5.47 -22.08
C VAL A 438 17.84 5.74 -20.68
N PRO A 439 18.91 6.55 -20.55
CA PRO A 439 19.53 6.81 -19.25
C PRO A 439 18.62 7.66 -18.37
N LEU A 440 18.58 7.34 -17.08
CA LEU A 440 18.04 8.22 -16.06
C LEU A 440 18.96 9.43 -15.88
N THR A 441 18.36 10.60 -15.68
CA THR A 441 19.12 11.84 -15.46
C THR A 441 19.80 11.81 -14.09
N ARG A 442 20.80 12.68 -13.91
CA ARG A 442 21.43 12.87 -12.59
C ARG A 442 20.41 13.30 -11.53
N GLU A 443 19.42 14.11 -11.92
CA GLU A 443 18.36 14.56 -11.02
C GLU A 443 17.44 13.42 -10.59
N HIS A 444 17.04 12.53 -11.51
CA HIS A 444 16.26 11.33 -11.16
C HIS A 444 17.00 10.47 -10.13
N ARG A 445 18.28 10.15 -10.39
CA ARG A 445 19.05 9.31 -9.45
C ARG A 445 19.27 9.99 -8.10
N PHE A 446 19.45 11.31 -8.09
CA PHE A 446 19.56 12.07 -6.84
C PHE A 446 18.28 11.99 -6.01
N ARG A 447 17.11 12.14 -6.63
CA ARG A 447 15.80 11.99 -5.97
C ARG A 447 15.62 10.61 -5.34
N ILE A 448 15.98 9.55 -6.07
CA ILE A 448 15.94 8.18 -5.54
C ILE A 448 16.85 8.03 -4.31
N GLN A 449 18.08 8.56 -4.39
CA GLN A 449 19.01 8.54 -3.27
C GLN A 449 18.49 9.33 -2.04
N GLU A 450 17.83 10.48 -2.26
CA GLU A 450 17.17 11.22 -1.18
C GLU A 450 16.08 10.37 -0.50
N ARG A 451 15.26 9.66 -1.28
CA ARG A 451 14.23 8.75 -0.74
C ARG A 451 14.81 7.60 0.07
N ILE A 452 15.89 6.99 -0.40
CA ILE A 452 16.62 5.95 0.35
C ILE A 452 17.09 6.51 1.70
N LYS A 453 17.75 7.68 1.68
CA LYS A 453 18.26 8.32 2.88
C LYS A 453 17.14 8.60 3.89
N TRP A 454 16.05 9.21 3.44
CA TRP A 454 14.94 9.55 4.33
C TRP A 454 14.25 8.30 4.90
N GLY A 455 14.11 7.25 4.09
CA GLY A 455 13.57 5.97 4.53
C GLY A 455 14.44 5.33 5.62
N ILE A 456 15.77 5.28 5.42
CA ILE A 456 16.68 4.70 6.43
C ILE A 456 16.65 5.50 7.75
N GLU A 457 16.69 6.83 7.69
CA GLU A 457 16.64 7.67 8.89
C GLU A 457 15.35 7.50 9.71
N ILE A 458 14.23 7.15 9.07
CA ILE A 458 12.97 6.81 9.77
C ILE A 458 12.98 5.37 10.26
N ALA A 459 13.48 4.43 9.46
CA ALA A 459 13.56 3.01 9.83
C ALA A 459 14.41 2.81 11.10
N GLU A 460 15.52 3.53 11.21
CA GLU A 460 16.37 3.54 12.42
C GLU A 460 15.61 4.04 13.65
N GLN A 461 14.74 5.05 13.51
CA GLN A 461 13.96 5.60 14.63
C GLN A 461 12.89 4.64 15.15
N ILE A 462 12.32 3.82 14.28
CA ILE A 462 11.24 2.88 14.63
C ILE A 462 11.71 1.44 14.83
N GLN A 463 13.03 1.19 14.82
CA GLN A 463 13.58 -0.16 14.91
C GLN A 463 13.05 -0.92 16.15
N ASP A 464 12.99 -0.24 17.30
CA ASP A 464 12.51 -0.82 18.56
C ASP A 464 11.03 -1.25 18.52
N VAL A 465 10.23 -0.74 17.57
CA VAL A 465 8.82 -1.14 17.41
C VAL A 465 8.71 -2.62 17.06
N PHE A 466 9.71 -3.18 16.39
CA PHE A 466 9.73 -4.58 15.96
C PHE A 466 10.43 -5.52 16.95
N ASP A 467 11.11 -4.98 17.96
CA ASP A 467 11.81 -5.77 18.97
C ASP A 467 10.82 -6.23 20.05
N ASP A 468 10.48 -7.53 20.08
CA ASP A 468 9.57 -8.11 21.07
C ASP A 468 10.19 -8.13 22.49
N PRO A 469 9.71 -7.29 23.42
CA PRO A 469 10.24 -7.23 24.79
C PRO A 469 9.91 -8.50 25.60
N THR A 470 8.86 -9.24 25.19
CA THR A 470 8.38 -10.40 25.95
C THR A 470 9.27 -11.62 25.77
N SER A 471 9.95 -11.75 24.62
CA SER A 471 10.89 -12.84 24.35
C SER A 471 12.08 -12.86 25.32
N GLN A 472 12.62 -11.70 25.67
CA GLN A 472 13.76 -11.58 26.61
C GLN A 472 13.31 -11.73 28.07
N GLY A 473 12.17 -11.16 28.45
CA GLY A 473 11.61 -11.27 29.80
C GLY A 473 11.14 -12.69 30.17
N MET A 474 10.50 -13.40 29.23
CA MET A 474 10.01 -14.78 29.43
C MET A 474 11.15 -15.80 29.52
N MET A 475 12.26 -15.59 28.80
CA MET A 475 13.43 -16.46 28.86
C MET A 475 14.06 -16.47 30.27
N ILE A 476 14.15 -15.30 30.91
CA ILE A 476 14.75 -15.14 32.23
C ILE A 476 13.80 -15.66 33.32
N LEU A 477 12.49 -15.40 33.22
CA LEU A 477 11.51 -15.95 34.16
C LEU A 477 11.48 -17.48 34.09
N GLY A 478 11.57 -18.06 32.89
CA GLY A 478 11.68 -19.50 32.67
C GLY A 478 12.91 -20.13 33.33
N ILE A 479 14.08 -19.48 33.23
CA ILE A 479 15.33 -19.93 33.87
C ILE A 479 15.23 -19.85 35.40
N VAL A 480 14.64 -18.78 35.95
CA VAL A 480 14.46 -18.62 37.41
C VAL A 480 13.49 -19.66 37.97
N VAL A 481 12.40 -19.96 37.26
CA VAL A 481 11.43 -21.00 37.64
C VAL A 481 12.06 -22.40 37.54
N LEU A 482 12.81 -22.70 36.49
CA LEU A 482 13.53 -23.98 36.34
C LEU A 482 14.54 -24.23 37.46
N ILE A 483 15.30 -23.21 37.87
CA ILE A 483 16.24 -23.30 38.99
C ILE A 483 15.49 -23.45 40.33
N ALA A 484 14.38 -22.73 40.54
CA ALA A 484 13.60 -22.85 41.77
C ALA A 484 12.92 -24.22 41.94
N PHE A 485 12.47 -24.86 40.85
CA PHE A 485 11.77 -26.15 40.88
C PHE A 485 12.67 -27.38 40.70
N SER A 486 13.92 -27.23 40.27
CA SER A 486 14.89 -28.34 40.20
C SER A 486 15.65 -28.59 41.50
N LEU A 487 15.69 -27.61 42.41
CA LEU A 487 16.35 -27.74 43.72
C LEU A 487 15.65 -28.60 44.81
N PRO A 488 14.35 -28.95 44.76
CA PRO A 488 13.78 -29.89 45.75
C PRO A 488 14.06 -31.36 45.47
N ILE A 489 14.47 -31.74 44.24
CA ILE A 489 14.54 -33.15 43.81
C ILE A 489 15.86 -33.82 44.26
N LEU A 490 16.91 -33.06 44.53
CA LEU A 490 18.23 -33.59 44.96
C LEU A 490 18.37 -33.83 46.48
N CYS A 491 17.30 -33.71 47.26
CA CYS A 491 17.31 -33.95 48.72
C CYS A 491 16.47 -35.16 49.18
N PHE A 492 16.00 -35.98 48.24
CA PHE A 492 15.37 -37.27 48.52
C PHE A 492 16.05 -38.39 47.71
N TYR A 493 17.34 -38.62 47.97
CA TYR A 493 18.00 -39.93 47.83
C TYR A 493 19.17 -40.01 48.80
#